data_AF-A0A2X0PYU9-F1
#
_entry.id   AF-A0A2X0PYU9-F1
#
_cell.length_a   1.000
_cell.length_b   1.000
_cell.length_c   1.000
_cell.angle_alpha   90.00
_cell.angle_beta   90.00
_cell.angle_gamma   90.00
#
_symmetry.space_group_name_H-M   'P 1'
#
loop_
_entity.id
_entity.type
_entity.pdbx_description
1 polymer ?
#
loop_
_entity_poly.entity_id
_entity_poly.type
_entity_poly.pdbx_seq_one_letter_code
_entity_poly.pdbx_strand_id
1 'polypeptide(L)'
;MVQDYLLTITYNETVQNKLINLTEGIEAYYRDKDETLYRKLQDMLYSLPSYILDVLRENVGDLDAWLLAIKDTRVYIAHGIRRVNVIDDFMRLSQYVNAFQYLTQYFILQELGMKIESKERVKMNLDSFFNTEEI
;
A
#
# COMPACT_ATOMS: atom_id res chain seq x y z
N MET A 1 -29.98 3.03 5.56
CA MET A 1 -30.04 1.56 5.45
C MET A 1 -29.55 1.03 4.10
N VAL A 2 -30.17 1.36 2.95
CA VAL A 2 -29.61 0.99 1.62
C VAL A 2 -28.49 1.94 1.15
N GLN A 3 -28.59 3.23 1.48
CA GLN A 3 -27.54 4.21 1.18
C GLN A 3 -26.23 3.92 1.91
N ASP A 4 -26.28 3.45 3.16
CA ASP A 4 -25.09 3.04 3.92
C ASP A 4 -24.43 1.81 3.29
N TYR A 5 -25.23 0.87 2.77
CA TYR A 5 -24.74 -0.29 2.02
C TYR A 5 -24.09 0.12 0.68
N LEU A 6 -24.70 1.06 -0.04
CA LEU A 6 -24.11 1.62 -1.26
C LEU A 6 -22.80 2.36 -0.97
N LEU A 7 -22.73 3.10 0.14
CA LEU A 7 -21.49 3.74 0.60
C LEU A 7 -20.42 2.69 0.90
N THR A 8 -20.75 1.58 1.58
CA THR A 8 -19.80 0.49 1.86
C THR A 8 -19.31 -0.20 0.58
N ILE A 9 -20.20 -0.48 -0.38
CA ILE A 9 -19.83 -1.06 -1.68
C ILE A 9 -18.92 -0.09 -2.45
N THR A 10 -19.31 1.18 -2.53
CA THR A 10 -18.53 2.23 -3.21
C THR A 10 -17.16 2.42 -2.55
N TYR A 11 -17.10 2.34 -1.22
CA TYR A 11 -15.85 2.48 -0.47
C TYR A 11 -14.92 1.27 -0.67
N ASN A 12 -15.47 0.05 -0.73
CA ASN A 12 -14.69 -1.14 -1.07
C ASN A 12 -14.11 -1.06 -2.49
N GLU A 13 -14.94 -0.72 -3.48
CA GLU A 13 -14.48 -0.47 -4.85
C GLU A 13 -13.40 0.63 -4.90
N THR A 14 -13.55 1.69 -4.10
CA THR A 14 -12.56 2.78 -4.03
C THR A 14 -11.20 2.30 -3.53
N VAL A 15 -11.16 1.49 -2.46
CA VAL A 15 -9.90 0.95 -1.92
C VAL A 15 -9.25 -0.03 -2.90
N GLN A 16 -10.05 -0.91 -3.53
CA GLN A 16 -9.56 -1.87 -4.53
C GLN A 16 -9.01 -1.16 -5.77
N ASN A 17 -9.72 -0.18 -6.31
CA ASN A 17 -9.27 0.64 -7.45
C ASN A 17 -8.01 1.43 -7.10
N LYS A 18 -7.92 1.96 -5.87
CA LYS A 18 -6.72 2.63 -5.39
C LYS A 18 -5.51 1.68 -5.38
N LEU A 19 -5.68 0.44 -4.90
CA LEU A 19 -4.62 -0.56 -4.93
C LEU A 19 -4.17 -0.85 -6.37
N ILE A 20 -5.11 -1.07 -7.30
CA ILE A 20 -4.80 -1.26 -8.72
C ILE A 20 -3.96 -0.09 -9.24
N ASN A 21 -4.48 1.14 -9.13
CA ASN A 21 -3.85 2.34 -9.67
C ASN A 21 -2.43 2.55 -9.12
N LEU A 22 -2.22 2.34 -7.81
CA LEU A 22 -0.90 2.47 -7.19
C LEU A 22 0.09 1.45 -7.76
N THR A 23 -0.32 0.18 -7.88
CA THR A 23 0.54 -0.87 -8.41
C THR A 23 0.83 -0.69 -9.90
N GLU A 24 -0.15 -0.28 -10.71
CA GLU A 24 0.04 0.03 -12.12
C GLU A 24 0.98 1.22 -12.32
N GLY A 25 0.88 2.25 -11.47
CA GLY A 25 1.81 3.38 -11.46
C GLY A 25 3.26 2.95 -11.22
N ILE A 26 3.48 2.01 -10.30
CA ILE A 26 4.81 1.45 -10.02
C ILE A 26 5.30 0.56 -11.16
N GLU A 27 4.42 -0.26 -11.75
CA GLU A 27 4.75 -1.06 -12.94
C GLU A 27 5.20 -0.19 -14.11
N ALA A 28 4.51 0.95 -14.30
CA ALA A 28 4.81 1.94 -15.34
C ALA A 28 6.11 2.69 -15.07
N TYR A 29 6.37 3.10 -13.82
CA TYR A 29 7.62 3.77 -13.44
C TYR A 29 8.84 2.87 -13.73
N TYR A 30 8.75 1.57 -13.42
CA TYR A 30 9.80 0.59 -13.70
C TYR A 30 9.58 -0.17 -15.02
N ARG A 31 8.89 0.41 -16.01
CA ARG A 31 8.56 -0.31 -17.26
C ARG A 31 9.79 -0.80 -18.04
N ASP A 32 10.90 -0.09 -17.92
CA ASP A 32 12.14 -0.40 -18.64
C ASP A 32 12.96 -1.49 -17.94
N LYS A 33 12.58 -1.86 -16.70
CA LYS A 33 13.13 -3.02 -16.01
C LYS A 33 12.29 -4.25 -16.35
N ASP A 34 12.94 -5.27 -16.90
CA ASP A 34 12.35 -6.60 -17.14
C ASP A 34 12.22 -7.37 -15.82
N GLU A 35 11.30 -6.89 -14.98
CA GLU A 35 11.11 -7.34 -13.60
C GLU A 35 9.64 -7.60 -13.30
N THR A 36 9.38 -8.55 -12.42
CA THR A 36 8.03 -8.84 -11.92
C THR A 36 7.48 -7.68 -11.09
N LEU A 37 6.15 -7.54 -11.00
CA LEU A 37 5.49 -6.57 -10.10
C LEU A 37 6.06 -6.64 -8.68
N TYR A 38 6.24 -7.85 -8.12
CA TYR A 38 6.78 -8.00 -6.77
C TYR A 38 8.18 -7.37 -6.63
N ARG A 39 9.05 -7.56 -7.62
CA ARG A 39 10.39 -6.99 -7.58
C ARG A 39 10.37 -5.46 -7.67
N LYS A 40 9.49 -4.91 -8.52
CA LYS A 40 9.27 -3.46 -8.64
C LYS A 40 8.74 -2.84 -7.34
N LEU A 41 7.85 -3.56 -6.64
CA LEU A 41 7.36 -3.17 -5.31
C LEU A 41 8.49 -3.18 -4.27
N GLN A 42 9.35 -4.20 -4.27
CA GLN A 42 10.52 -4.26 -3.41
C GLN A 42 11.46 -3.09 -3.70
N ASP A 43 11.80 -2.85 -4.97
CA ASP A 43 12.68 -1.75 -5.37
C ASP A 43 12.16 -0.38 -4.91
N MET A 44 10.85 -0.12 -5.08
CA MET A 44 10.23 1.10 -4.56
C MET A 44 10.36 1.18 -3.04
N LEU A 45 9.94 0.14 -2.32
CA LEU A 45 9.94 0.17 -0.85
C LEU A 45 11.35 0.34 -0.29
N TYR A 46 12.32 -0.46 -0.75
CA TYR A 46 13.69 -0.45 -0.21
C TYR A 46 14.54 0.72 -0.70
N SER A 47 14.06 1.52 -1.66
CA SER A 47 14.64 2.84 -1.98
C SER A 47 14.31 3.92 -0.93
N LEU A 48 13.32 3.67 -0.07
CA LEU A 48 12.95 4.60 0.99
C LEU A 48 13.97 4.60 2.12
N PRO A 49 14.12 5.73 2.84
CA PRO A 49 14.99 5.80 4.01
C PRO A 49 14.67 4.72 5.04
N SER A 50 15.72 4.12 5.64
CA SER A 50 15.59 3.00 6.57
C SER A 50 14.63 3.27 7.74
N TYR A 51 14.60 4.52 8.23
CA TYR A 51 13.71 4.89 9.33
C TYR A 51 12.22 4.72 9.00
N ILE A 52 11.83 4.85 7.72
CA ILE A 52 10.46 4.62 7.27
C ILE A 52 10.16 3.13 7.29
N LEU A 53 11.11 2.33 6.83
CA LEU A 53 11.01 0.87 6.84
C LEU A 53 10.88 0.32 8.25
N ASP A 54 11.61 0.91 9.20
CA ASP A 54 11.55 0.52 10.61
C ASP A 54 10.18 0.81 11.21
N VAL A 55 9.64 2.02 11.00
CA VAL A 55 8.29 2.39 11.45
C VAL A 55 7.21 1.54 10.78
N LEU A 56 7.34 1.28 9.48
CA LEU A 56 6.40 0.42 8.77
C LEU A 56 6.42 -1.00 9.34
N ARG A 57 7.62 -1.54 9.61
CA ARG A 57 7.81 -2.88 10.19
C ARG A 57 7.17 -3.02 11.57
N GLU A 58 7.15 -1.96 12.38
CA GLU A 58 6.42 -1.93 13.67
C GLU A 58 4.90 -2.18 13.48
N ASN A 59 4.34 -1.74 12.34
CA ASN A 59 2.90 -1.82 12.06
C ASN A 59 2.49 -3.08 11.26
N VAL A 60 3.28 -3.47 10.26
CA VAL A 60 2.92 -4.57 9.33
C VAL A 60 3.67 -5.87 9.57
N GLY A 61 4.69 -5.86 10.44
CA GLY A 61 5.59 -6.99 10.64
C GLY A 61 6.54 -7.17 9.46
N ASP A 62 6.64 -8.39 8.93
CA ASP A 62 7.54 -8.71 7.82
C ASP A 62 7.15 -7.95 6.54
N LEU A 63 8.09 -7.12 6.04
CA LEU A 63 7.86 -6.25 4.89
C LEU A 63 7.69 -7.03 3.58
N ASP A 64 8.42 -8.13 3.41
CA ASP A 64 8.35 -8.95 2.21
C ASP A 64 7.03 -9.72 2.13
N ALA A 65 6.57 -10.24 3.27
CA ALA A 65 5.24 -10.84 3.42
C ALA A 65 4.14 -9.81 3.17
N TRP A 66 4.31 -8.59 3.67
CA TRP A 66 3.38 -7.48 3.43
C TRP A 66 3.28 -7.13 1.93
N LEU A 67 4.42 -6.97 1.24
CA LEU A 67 4.45 -6.74 -0.20
C LEU A 67 3.86 -7.90 -1.01
N LEU A 68 4.08 -9.14 -0.56
CA LEU A 68 3.50 -10.31 -1.21
C LEU A 68 1.97 -10.31 -1.09
N ALA A 69 1.44 -9.91 0.06
CA ALA A 69 0.00 -9.75 0.28
C ALA A 69 -0.60 -8.65 -0.61
N ILE A 70 0.08 -7.50 -0.75
CA ILE A 70 -0.31 -6.42 -1.68
C ILE A 70 -0.39 -6.96 -3.11
N LYS A 71 0.67 -7.63 -3.58
CA LYS A 71 0.76 -8.18 -4.94
C LYS A 71 -0.31 -9.24 -5.20
N ASP A 72 -0.49 -10.18 -4.28
CA ASP A 72 -1.48 -11.26 -4.40
C ASP A 72 -2.92 -10.70 -4.40
N THR A 73 -3.19 -9.70 -3.55
CA THR A 73 -4.49 -9.04 -3.48
C THR A 73 -4.79 -8.25 -4.76
N ARG A 74 -3.81 -7.52 -5.32
CA ARG A 74 -3.92 -6.87 -6.64
C ARG A 74 -4.28 -7.87 -7.73
N VAL A 75 -3.57 -9.01 -7.80
CA VAL A 75 -3.83 -10.06 -8.80
C VAL A 75 -5.25 -10.63 -8.65
N TYR A 76 -5.69 -10.84 -7.41
CA TYR A 76 -7.04 -11.32 -7.14
C TYR A 76 -8.10 -10.31 -7.60
N ILE A 77 -7.95 -9.03 -7.28
CA ILE A 77 -8.91 -7.99 -7.69
C ILE A 77 -8.95 -7.84 -9.22
N ALA A 78 -7.78 -7.79 -9.87
CA ALA A 78 -7.70 -7.53 -11.32
C ALA A 78 -8.10 -8.73 -12.20
N HIS A 79 -7.90 -9.96 -11.71
CA HIS A 79 -8.03 -11.17 -12.55
C HIS A 79 -8.90 -12.27 -11.93
N GLY A 80 -9.41 -12.09 -10.71
CA GLY A 80 -10.20 -13.10 -9.99
C GLY A 80 -9.38 -14.31 -9.50
N ILE A 81 -8.05 -14.28 -9.63
CA ILE A 81 -7.18 -15.42 -9.31
C ILE A 81 -6.78 -15.36 -7.83
N ARG A 82 -7.42 -16.18 -6.99
CA ARG A 82 -7.13 -16.21 -5.54
C ARG A 82 -5.78 -16.88 -5.27
N ARG A 83 -4.91 -16.16 -4.55
CA ARG A 83 -3.59 -16.62 -4.08
C ARG A 83 -3.61 -16.79 -2.56
N VAL A 84 -2.52 -17.33 -2.01
CA VAL A 84 -2.43 -17.68 -0.58
C VAL A 84 -2.49 -16.44 0.32
N ASN A 85 -1.88 -15.33 -0.09
CA ASN A 85 -1.71 -14.14 0.76
C ASN A 85 -2.75 -13.04 0.50
N VAL A 86 -3.88 -13.37 -0.14
CA VAL A 86 -4.94 -12.40 -0.42
C VAL A 86 -5.50 -11.86 0.90
N ILE A 87 -5.59 -10.53 1.01
CA ILE A 87 -6.21 -9.84 2.13
C ILE A 87 -7.72 -9.86 1.92
N ASP A 88 -8.43 -10.62 2.73
CA ASP A 88 -9.88 -10.80 2.65
C ASP A 88 -10.67 -9.96 3.66
N ASP A 89 -10.00 -9.40 4.66
CA ASP A 89 -10.57 -8.40 5.56
C ASP A 89 -10.48 -6.98 4.97
N PHE A 90 -11.63 -6.32 4.86
CA PHE A 90 -11.72 -5.00 4.25
C PHE A 90 -10.99 -3.92 5.06
N MET A 91 -11.07 -3.97 6.39
CA MET A 91 -10.42 -2.98 7.25
C MET A 91 -8.90 -3.07 7.06
N ARG A 92 -8.34 -4.27 7.14
CA ARG A 92 -6.92 -4.53 6.89
C ARG A 92 -6.49 -4.13 5.48
N LEU A 93 -7.31 -4.40 4.46
CA LEU A 93 -7.04 -3.94 3.10
C LEU A 93 -6.96 -2.41 3.03
N SER A 94 -7.91 -1.71 3.65
CA SER A 94 -7.93 -0.25 3.72
C SER A 94 -6.67 0.30 4.40
N GLN A 95 -6.28 -0.26 5.56
CA GLN A 95 -5.07 0.14 6.29
C GLN A 95 -3.82 -0.04 5.42
N TYR A 96 -3.67 -1.22 4.78
CA TYR A 96 -2.50 -1.53 3.96
C TYR A 96 -2.42 -0.65 2.72
N VAL A 97 -3.55 -0.40 2.06
CA VAL A 97 -3.60 0.46 0.87
C VAL A 97 -3.32 1.92 1.23
N ASN A 98 -3.81 2.42 2.37
CA ASN A 98 -3.52 3.78 2.81
C ASN A 98 -2.03 3.97 3.17
N ALA A 99 -1.45 3.01 3.89
CA ALA A 99 -0.01 3.00 4.15
C ALA A 99 0.79 2.93 2.83
N PHE A 100 0.41 2.05 1.90
CA PHE A 100 1.06 1.92 0.61
C PHE A 100 0.94 3.18 -0.26
N GLN A 101 -0.20 3.87 -0.22
CA GLN A 101 -0.39 5.17 -0.86
C GLN A 101 0.59 6.20 -0.29
N TYR A 102 0.69 6.29 1.04
CA TYR A 102 1.58 7.24 1.70
C TYR A 102 3.05 6.99 1.33
N LEU A 103 3.49 5.72 1.31
CA LEU A 103 4.84 5.35 0.89
C LEU A 103 5.10 5.66 -0.58
N THR A 104 4.12 5.42 -1.46
CA THR A 104 4.23 5.76 -2.89
C THR A 104 4.34 7.28 -3.10
N GLN A 105 3.57 8.08 -2.35
CA GLN A 105 3.69 9.53 -2.37
C GLN A 105 5.07 9.99 -1.89
N TYR A 106 5.56 9.41 -0.80
CA TYR A 106 6.90 9.68 -0.29
C TYR A 106 7.97 9.36 -1.33
N PHE A 107 7.88 8.20 -1.97
CA PHE A 107 8.78 7.78 -3.04
C PHE A 107 8.79 8.81 -4.19
N ILE A 108 7.63 9.21 -4.70
CA ILE A 108 7.54 10.20 -5.78
C ILE A 108 8.16 11.54 -5.37
N LEU A 109 7.90 12.02 -4.15
CA LEU A 109 8.49 13.28 -3.65
C LEU A 109 10.01 13.19 -3.55
N GLN A 110 10.55 12.05 -3.13
CA GLN A 110 12.00 11.79 -3.12
C GLN A 110 12.57 11.85 -4.53
N GLU A 111 11.94 11.18 -5.51
CA GLU A 111 12.37 11.17 -6.91
C GLU A 111 12.34 12.56 -7.55
N LEU A 112 11.43 13.42 -7.11
CA LEU A 112 11.36 14.83 -7.53
C LEU A 112 12.37 15.74 -6.82
N GLY A 113 13.20 15.20 -5.93
CA GLY A 113 14.20 15.96 -5.16
C GLY A 113 13.58 16.87 -4.10
N MET A 114 12.34 16.62 -3.69
CA MET A 114 11.67 17.42 -2.68
C MET A 114 12.17 17.06 -1.27
N LYS A 115 12.31 18.08 -0.41
CA LYS A 115 12.59 17.85 1.01
C LYS A 115 11.42 17.14 1.63
N ILE A 116 11.74 16.06 2.35
CA ILE A 116 10.73 15.17 2.89
C ILE A 116 10.47 15.49 4.36
N GLU A 117 9.29 15.10 4.84
CA GLU A 117 8.82 15.36 6.20
C GLU A 117 9.78 14.81 7.27
N SER A 118 9.70 15.36 8.48
CA SER A 118 10.50 14.86 9.60
C SER A 118 10.11 13.42 9.98
N LYS A 119 11.04 12.69 10.59
CA LYS A 119 10.83 11.30 11.04
C LYS A 119 9.58 11.17 11.93
N GLU A 120 9.30 12.17 12.75
CA GLU A 120 8.15 12.20 13.66
C GLU A 120 6.83 12.27 12.90
N ARG A 121 6.77 13.04 11.80
CA ARG A 121 5.56 13.11 10.95
C ARG A 121 5.32 11.81 10.22
N VAL A 122 6.37 11.19 9.68
CA VAL A 122 6.26 9.87 9.04
C VAL A 122 5.70 8.85 10.02
N LYS A 123 6.22 8.83 11.25
CA LYS A 123 5.72 7.95 12.31
C LYS A 123 4.24 8.21 12.60
N MET A 124 3.87 9.46 12.86
CA MET A 124 2.49 9.84 13.16
C MET A 124 1.52 9.44 12.03
N ASN A 125 1.90 9.67 10.77
CA ASN A 125 1.06 9.33 9.62
C ASN A 125 0.90 7.81 9.48
N LEU A 126 2.01 7.06 9.53
CA LEU A 126 1.96 5.60 9.41
C LEU A 126 1.13 4.99 10.56
N ASP A 127 1.40 5.37 11.81
CA ASP A 127 0.67 4.88 12.98
C ASP A 127 -0.83 5.20 12.89
N SER A 128 -1.21 6.37 12.34
CA SER A 128 -2.61 6.75 12.18
C SER A 128 -3.40 5.84 11.23
N PHE A 129 -2.73 5.13 10.33
CA PHE A 129 -3.40 4.19 9.43
C PHE A 129 -3.72 2.86 10.09
N PHE A 130 -3.03 2.50 11.18
CA PHE A 130 -3.20 1.22 11.87
C PHE A 130 -3.91 1.37 13.22
N ASN A 131 -3.85 2.56 13.82
CA ASN A 131 -4.54 2.92 15.05
C ASN A 131 -5.91 3.52 14.75
N THR A 132 -6.86 2.68 14.37
CA THR A 132 -8.28 3.01 14.53
C THR A 132 -8.71 2.46 15.88
N GLU A 133 -9.01 3.33 16.85
CA GLU A 133 -9.72 2.93 18.07
C GLU A 133 -10.91 2.05 17.68
N GLU A 134 -11.05 0.90 18.35
CA GLU A 134 -12.28 0.10 18.29
C GLU A 134 -13.43 1.00 18.76
N ILE A 135 -14.28 1.47 17.81
CA ILE A 135 -15.53 2.16 18.13
C ILE A 135 -16.59 1.12 18.49
#